data_AF-A0A1V2Q0X3-F1
#
_entry.id   AF-A0A1V2Q0X3-F1
#
_cell.length_a   1.000
_cell.length_b   1.000
_cell.length_c   1.000
_cell.angle_alpha   90.00
_cell.angle_beta   90.00
_cell.angle_gamma   90.00
#
_symmetry.space_group_name_H-M   'P 1'
#
loop_
_entity.id
_entity.type
_entity.pdbx_description
1 polymer ?
#
loop_
_entity_poly.entity_id
_entity_poly.type
_entity_poly.pdbx_seq_one_letter_code
_entity_poly.pdbx_strand_id
1 'polypeptide(L)'
;MNDPFAGCRVAADDALGLVDVLARRGLVLVDGLADSADLLRLARSVATVVPHRDSASDGVTTLVDLGPAAPSGFAGFSACALDPHTDRSGVAHPPALLMLSCSRPATSGGECVLIDGQSVYLDLAEAEPEALAALCAPRSVLFGGASGHLGAIFSEDAERQVTVRLRMDDLAQFSPEVSRWLPTLRATIDRHAIELDLTAGQGYILDNHRWLHGRRAFSGHRVVHRVNGNPLPHLGIQTGIPTGARSTAV
;
A
#
# COMPACT_ATOMS: atom_id res chain seq x y z
N MET A 1 -23.24 -7.90 8.48
CA MET A 1 -22.15 -7.34 7.66
C MET A 1 -20.88 -7.66 8.42
N ASN A 2 -20.01 -8.52 7.87
CA ASN A 2 -18.77 -8.89 8.57
C ASN A 2 -17.82 -7.69 8.52
N ASP A 3 -17.26 -7.31 9.67
CA ASP A 3 -16.22 -6.28 9.74
C ASP A 3 -14.99 -6.77 8.95
N PRO A 4 -14.58 -6.07 7.86
CA PRO A 4 -13.44 -6.48 7.04
C PRO A 4 -12.10 -6.41 7.80
N PHE A 5 -12.06 -5.73 8.95
CA PHE A 5 -10.90 -5.60 9.80
C PHE A 5 -10.97 -6.47 11.06
N ALA A 6 -11.93 -7.39 11.14
CA ALA A 6 -12.06 -8.30 12.26
C ALA A 6 -10.76 -9.09 12.50
N GLY A 7 -10.18 -8.91 13.69
CA GLY A 7 -8.92 -9.54 14.10
C GLY A 7 -7.65 -8.91 13.51
N CYS A 8 -7.73 -7.74 12.87
CA CYS A 8 -6.57 -7.03 12.32
C CYS A 8 -6.00 -5.96 13.26
N ARG A 9 -6.64 -5.68 14.40
CA ARG A 9 -6.30 -4.55 15.30
C ARG A 9 -5.50 -5.00 16.51
N VAL A 10 -4.40 -4.31 16.78
CA VAL A 10 -3.49 -4.56 17.91
C VAL A 10 -3.07 -3.24 18.58
N ALA A 11 -2.59 -3.31 19.82
CA ALA A 11 -1.95 -2.17 20.48
C ALA A 11 -0.49 -2.01 20.00
N ALA A 12 0.04 -0.78 20.01
CA ALA A 12 1.40 -0.49 19.53
C ALA A 12 2.51 -1.20 20.33
N ASP A 13 2.24 -1.65 21.55
CA ASP A 13 3.17 -2.41 22.40
C ASP A 13 3.05 -3.94 22.23
N ASP A 14 2.05 -4.43 21.49
CA ASP A 14 1.87 -5.86 21.18
C ASP A 14 2.67 -6.27 19.94
N ALA A 15 3.99 -6.34 20.09
CA ALA A 15 4.89 -6.68 19.00
C ALA A 15 4.63 -8.08 18.41
N LEU A 16 4.25 -9.07 19.23
CA LEU A 16 3.99 -10.42 18.76
C LEU A 16 2.68 -10.50 17.97
N GLY A 17 1.61 -9.91 18.49
CA GLY A 17 0.33 -9.83 17.79
C GLY A 17 0.45 -9.07 16.48
N LEU A 18 1.24 -7.99 16.45
CA LEU A 18 1.51 -7.23 15.24
C LEU A 18 2.15 -8.09 14.15
N VAL A 19 3.24 -8.80 14.48
CA VAL A 19 3.97 -9.64 13.50
C VAL A 19 3.09 -10.77 12.99
N ASP A 20 2.33 -11.42 13.88
CA ASP A 20 1.42 -12.52 13.50
C ASP A 20 0.28 -12.06 12.59
N VAL A 21 -0.36 -10.92 12.90
CA VAL A 21 -1.42 -10.36 12.07
C VAL A 21 -0.86 -9.92 10.72
N LEU A 22 0.28 -9.21 10.71
CA LEU A 22 0.91 -8.74 9.48
C LEU A 22 1.33 -9.89 8.57
N ALA A 23 1.91 -10.98 9.11
CA ALA A 23 2.30 -12.15 8.33
C ALA A 23 1.10 -12.86 7.70
N ARG A 24 -0.05 -12.93 8.40
CA ARG A 24 -1.25 -13.61 7.88
C ARG A 24 -2.05 -12.76 6.90
N ARG A 25 -2.17 -11.46 7.17
CA ARG A 25 -3.10 -10.57 6.45
C ARG A 25 -2.39 -9.61 5.50
N GLY A 26 -1.10 -9.35 5.67
CA GLY A 26 -0.40 -8.25 5.01
C GLY A 26 -0.86 -6.85 5.46
N LEU A 27 -1.75 -6.76 6.46
CA LEU A 27 -2.28 -5.52 7.02
C LEU A 27 -2.55 -5.71 8.51
N VAL A 28 -2.10 -4.76 9.32
CA VAL A 28 -2.40 -4.68 10.75
C VAL A 28 -2.78 -3.24 11.10
N LEU A 29 -3.89 -3.07 11.81
CA LEU A 29 -4.32 -1.79 12.38
C LEU A 29 -3.72 -1.64 13.78
N VAL A 30 -3.24 -0.44 14.09
CA VAL A 30 -2.49 -0.20 15.33
C VAL A 30 -3.12 0.97 16.08
N ASP A 31 -3.38 0.77 17.38
CA ASP A 31 -3.78 1.81 18.31
C ASP A 31 -2.63 2.23 19.23
N GLY A 32 -2.70 3.44 19.78
CA GLY A 32 -1.72 3.94 20.76
C GLY A 32 -0.50 4.63 20.14
N LEU A 33 -0.65 5.22 18.95
CA LEU A 33 0.39 5.99 18.25
C LEU A 33 0.16 7.49 18.43
N ALA A 34 0.57 8.05 19.57
CA ALA A 34 0.25 9.43 19.94
C ALA A 34 0.88 10.47 19.00
N ASP A 35 2.06 10.18 18.46
CA ASP A 35 2.79 11.08 17.57
C ASP A 35 3.69 10.34 16.57
N SER A 36 4.50 11.11 15.82
CA SER A 36 5.46 10.58 14.86
C SER A 36 6.60 9.78 15.49
N ALA A 37 6.98 10.10 16.73
CA ALA A 37 8.03 9.37 17.44
C ALA A 37 7.56 7.98 17.83
N ASP A 38 6.29 7.82 18.20
CA ASP A 38 5.66 6.52 18.45
C ASP A 38 5.63 5.66 17.18
N LEU A 39 5.22 6.23 16.04
CA LEU A 39 5.26 5.56 14.74
C LEU A 39 6.69 5.11 14.40
N LEU A 40 7.69 5.96 14.62
CA LEU A 40 9.08 5.62 14.33
C LEU A 40 9.61 4.50 15.25
N ARG A 41 9.24 4.50 16.53
CA ARG A 41 9.59 3.41 17.46
C ARG A 41 8.95 2.09 17.02
N LEU A 42 7.67 2.12 16.67
CA LEU A 42 6.98 0.95 16.11
C LEU A 42 7.67 0.45 14.84
N ALA A 43 7.93 1.35 13.88
CA ALA A 43 8.58 1.00 12.62
C ALA A 43 9.95 0.33 12.84
N ARG A 44 10.78 0.87 13.74
CA ARG A 44 12.09 0.30 14.08
C ARG A 44 12.01 -1.05 14.78
N SER A 45 10.89 -1.37 15.44
CA SER A 45 10.71 -2.67 16.07
C SER A 45 10.43 -3.79 15.07
N VAL A 46 9.97 -3.45 13.84
CA VAL A 46 9.58 -4.43 12.83
C VAL A 46 10.36 -4.35 11.52
N ALA A 47 11.01 -3.22 11.26
CA ALA A 47 11.67 -2.94 9.99
C ALA A 47 12.96 -2.13 10.13
N THR A 48 13.89 -2.37 9.20
CA THR A 48 14.93 -1.42 8.86
C THR A 48 14.29 -0.27 8.07
N VAL A 49 14.31 0.94 8.62
CA VAL A 49 13.71 2.12 7.99
C VAL A 49 14.41 2.45 6.67
N VAL A 50 13.62 2.69 5.63
CA VAL A 50 14.08 3.11 4.30
C VAL A 50 13.62 4.56 4.08
N PRO A 51 14.53 5.55 4.09
CA PRO A 51 14.16 6.95 3.95
C PRO A 51 13.43 7.24 2.63
N HIS A 52 12.40 8.09 2.71
CA HIS A 52 11.75 8.65 1.53
C HIS A 52 12.49 9.90 1.07
N ARG A 53 12.38 10.28 -0.21
CA ARG A 53 12.90 11.59 -0.68
C ARG A 53 12.25 12.79 0.04
N ASP A 54 11.08 12.57 0.62
CA ASP A 54 10.24 13.59 1.26
C ASP A 54 10.21 13.39 2.80
N SER A 55 11.03 12.47 3.34
CA SER A 55 11.15 12.29 4.78
C SER A 55 12.15 13.25 5.40
N ALA A 56 11.99 13.52 6.69
CA ALA A 56 13.04 14.09 7.51
C ALA A 56 14.24 13.12 7.63
N SER A 57 15.30 13.57 8.29
CA SER A 57 16.56 12.81 8.46
C SER A 57 16.38 11.51 9.26
N ASP A 58 15.32 11.40 10.05
CA ASP A 58 14.96 10.20 10.81
C ASP A 58 14.17 9.16 10.01
N GLY A 59 13.75 9.50 8.78
CA GLY A 59 12.96 8.65 7.90
C GLY A 59 11.45 8.87 7.98
N VAL A 60 10.96 9.77 8.85
CA VAL A 60 9.53 10.08 8.94
C VAL A 60 9.13 11.12 7.90
N THR A 61 8.07 10.86 7.14
CA THR A 61 7.39 11.87 6.31
C THR A 61 6.14 12.36 7.03
N THR A 62 6.07 13.65 7.33
CA THR A 62 4.83 14.30 7.81
C THR A 62 4.02 14.80 6.62
N LEU A 63 2.85 14.20 6.42
CA LEU A 63 1.95 14.51 5.31
C LEU A 63 0.88 15.50 5.78
N VAL A 64 0.98 16.70 5.24
CA VAL A 64 0.02 17.81 5.38
C VAL A 64 -0.31 18.37 4.00
N ASP A 65 -1.49 18.96 3.84
CA ASP A 65 -1.84 19.65 2.60
C ASP A 65 -0.94 20.89 2.44
N LEU A 66 -0.13 20.91 1.37
CA LEU A 66 0.73 22.03 1.00
C LEU A 66 -0.01 23.04 0.11
N GLY A 67 -1.28 22.79 -0.21
CA GLY A 67 -2.10 23.65 -1.05
C GLY A 67 -1.80 23.52 -2.54
N PRO A 68 -2.37 24.41 -3.37
CA PRO A 68 -2.42 24.24 -4.83
C PRO A 68 -1.05 24.38 -5.54
N ALA A 69 -0.02 24.81 -4.84
CA ALA A 69 1.33 24.97 -5.38
C ALA A 69 2.19 23.68 -5.32
N ALA A 70 1.63 22.57 -4.83
CA ALA A 70 2.36 21.30 -4.76
C ALA A 70 2.74 20.78 -6.16
N PRO A 71 4.01 20.41 -6.41
CA PRO A 71 4.45 19.88 -7.71
C PRO A 71 3.79 18.52 -8.06
N SER A 72 3.83 18.14 -9.35
CA SER A 72 3.44 16.77 -9.75
C SER A 72 4.28 15.73 -9.00
N GLY A 73 3.64 14.61 -8.64
CA GLY A 73 4.25 13.57 -7.80
C GLY A 73 4.25 13.85 -6.30
N PHE A 74 3.63 14.96 -5.83
CA PHE A 74 3.39 15.27 -4.41
C PHE A 74 1.92 15.09 -4.01
N ALA A 75 1.17 14.23 -4.70
CA ALA A 75 -0.26 14.03 -4.45
C ALA A 75 -0.59 13.65 -2.98
N GLY A 76 0.33 12.97 -2.28
CA GLY A 76 0.21 12.69 -0.84
C GLY A 76 0.20 13.94 0.07
N PHE A 77 0.67 15.07 -0.44
CA PHE A 77 0.69 16.39 0.21
C PHE A 77 -0.43 17.32 -0.29
N SER A 78 -1.48 16.77 -0.92
CA SER A 78 -2.63 17.54 -1.37
C SER A 78 -3.89 17.17 -0.59
N ALA A 79 -4.95 17.98 -0.68
CA ALA A 79 -6.30 17.65 -0.20
C ALA A 79 -7.13 16.75 -1.13
N CYS A 80 -6.67 16.53 -2.37
CA CYS A 80 -7.36 15.74 -3.37
C CYS A 80 -7.42 14.26 -3.00
N ALA A 81 -8.33 13.52 -3.66
CA ALA A 81 -8.30 12.08 -3.60
C ALA A 81 -6.97 11.57 -4.16
N LEU A 82 -6.42 10.55 -3.52
CA LEU A 82 -5.23 9.84 -3.96
C LEU A 82 -5.65 8.44 -4.39
N ASP A 83 -5.49 8.18 -5.68
CA ASP A 83 -5.78 6.87 -6.26
C ASP A 83 -4.99 5.75 -5.55
N PRO A 84 -5.57 4.54 -5.45
CA PRO A 84 -4.84 3.42 -4.90
C PRO A 84 -3.54 3.14 -5.67
N HIS A 85 -2.46 2.96 -4.92
CA HIS A 85 -1.13 2.79 -5.48
C HIS A 85 -0.23 1.97 -4.55
N THR A 86 0.88 1.53 -5.12
CA THR A 86 2.04 0.99 -4.41
C THR A 86 2.99 2.14 -4.10
N ASP A 87 3.35 2.32 -2.82
CA ASP A 87 4.27 3.39 -2.45
C ASP A 87 5.63 3.12 -3.08
N ARG A 88 6.30 4.19 -3.54
CA ARG A 88 7.61 4.12 -4.19
C ARG A 88 7.66 3.19 -5.42
N SER A 89 6.55 2.95 -6.12
CA SER A 89 6.52 2.06 -7.30
C SER A 89 7.49 2.42 -8.44
N GLY A 90 8.03 3.64 -8.46
CA GLY A 90 9.04 4.03 -9.46
C GLY A 90 10.46 3.56 -9.18
N VAL A 91 10.76 3.00 -8.00
CA VAL A 91 12.09 2.44 -7.70
C VAL A 91 12.12 0.93 -7.96
N ALA A 92 13.30 0.38 -8.29
CA ALA A 92 13.45 -1.04 -8.61
C ALA A 92 12.95 -1.96 -7.49
N HIS A 93 13.34 -1.66 -6.25
CA HIS A 93 12.93 -2.40 -5.05
C HIS A 93 12.20 -1.44 -4.09
N PRO A 94 10.87 -1.28 -4.21
CA PRO A 94 10.08 -0.50 -3.28
C PRO A 94 10.21 -1.08 -1.87
N PRO A 95 10.18 -0.23 -0.82
CA PRO A 95 10.11 -0.70 0.55
C PRO A 95 8.97 -1.70 0.70
N ALA A 96 9.24 -2.81 1.39
CA ALA A 96 8.26 -3.89 1.51
C ALA A 96 7.15 -3.57 2.52
N LEU A 97 7.40 -2.69 3.49
CA LEU A 97 6.39 -2.21 4.42
C LEU A 97 6.16 -0.70 4.30
N LEU A 98 4.90 -0.32 4.47
CA LEU A 98 4.46 1.06 4.70
C LEU A 98 3.73 1.13 6.04
N MET A 99 4.15 2.05 6.90
CA MET A 99 3.48 2.35 8.17
C MET A 99 2.93 3.77 8.10
N LEU A 100 1.69 3.94 8.57
CA LEU A 100 1.03 5.24 8.64
C LEU A 100 0.36 5.43 10.00
N SER A 101 0.49 6.62 10.60
CA SER A 101 -0.25 7.01 11.80
C SER A 101 -0.98 8.34 11.61
N CYS A 102 -2.13 8.48 12.25
CA CYS A 102 -2.94 9.68 12.27
C CYS A 102 -2.72 10.45 13.58
N SER A 103 -2.14 11.65 13.47
CA SER A 103 -2.04 12.58 14.59
C SER A 103 -3.23 13.52 14.65
N ARG A 104 -3.78 13.89 13.48
CA ARG A 104 -4.96 14.73 13.38
C ARG A 104 -5.82 14.31 12.16
N PRO A 105 -7.05 13.82 12.36
CA PRO A 105 -7.95 13.54 11.25
C PRO A 105 -8.36 14.83 10.53
N ALA A 106 -8.85 14.70 9.30
CA ALA A 106 -9.47 15.79 8.58
C ALA A 106 -10.78 16.24 9.26
N THR A 107 -11.29 17.40 8.87
CA THR A 107 -12.62 17.85 9.32
C THR A 107 -13.72 17.01 8.68
N SER A 108 -13.56 16.67 7.40
CA SER A 108 -14.45 15.77 6.66
C SER A 108 -13.67 15.03 5.58
N GLY A 109 -14.08 13.80 5.27
CA GLY A 109 -13.40 12.96 4.29
C GLY A 109 -12.01 12.50 4.77
N GLY A 110 -11.19 12.05 3.82
CA GLY A 110 -9.80 11.64 4.10
C GLY A 110 -9.67 10.23 4.64
N GLU A 111 -10.74 9.45 4.50
CA GLU A 111 -10.78 8.01 4.72
C GLU A 111 -9.66 7.35 3.91
N CYS A 112 -8.95 6.42 4.55
CA CYS A 112 -7.98 5.59 3.87
C CYS A 112 -8.73 4.60 2.98
N VAL A 113 -8.21 4.38 1.77
CA VAL A 113 -8.73 3.36 0.86
C VAL A 113 -7.68 2.24 0.81
N LEU A 114 -8.04 1.04 1.24
CA LEU A 114 -7.14 -0.11 1.30
C LEU A 114 -7.69 -1.23 0.42
N ILE A 115 -6.83 -1.85 -0.38
CA ILE A 115 -7.22 -2.97 -1.26
C ILE A 115 -6.21 -4.10 -1.10
N ASP A 116 -6.72 -5.30 -0.81
CA ASP A 116 -5.91 -6.50 -0.80
C ASP A 116 -5.64 -6.95 -2.25
N GLY A 117 -4.41 -6.77 -2.72
CA GLY A 117 -4.00 -7.19 -4.05
C GLY A 117 -4.12 -8.71 -4.27
N GLN A 118 -4.12 -9.52 -3.20
CA GLN A 118 -4.41 -10.95 -3.31
C GLN A 118 -5.85 -11.18 -3.79
N SER A 119 -6.81 -10.45 -3.23
CA SER A 119 -8.22 -10.58 -3.60
C SER A 119 -8.45 -10.13 -5.05
N VAL A 120 -7.81 -9.04 -5.47
CA VAL A 120 -7.82 -8.57 -6.87
C VAL A 120 -7.19 -9.60 -7.81
N TYR A 121 -6.04 -10.16 -7.45
CA TYR A 121 -5.33 -11.15 -8.25
C TYR A 121 -6.17 -12.43 -8.44
N LEU A 122 -6.77 -12.95 -7.35
CA LEU A 122 -7.58 -14.16 -7.38
C LEU A 122 -8.88 -13.96 -8.17
N ASP A 123 -9.55 -12.81 -8.01
CA ASP A 123 -10.75 -12.45 -8.77
C ASP A 123 -10.44 -12.36 -10.27
N LEU A 124 -9.35 -11.70 -10.67
CA LEU A 124 -8.90 -11.68 -12.07
C LEU A 124 -8.54 -13.09 -12.57
N ALA A 125 -7.90 -13.92 -11.76
CA ALA A 125 -7.54 -15.29 -12.14
C ALA A 125 -8.77 -16.16 -12.43
N GLU A 126 -9.86 -15.94 -11.69
CA GLU A 126 -11.11 -16.68 -11.83
C GLU A 126 -11.99 -16.12 -12.95
N ALA A 127 -12.24 -14.81 -12.95
CA ALA A 127 -13.22 -14.19 -13.82
C ALA A 127 -12.66 -13.75 -15.18
N GLU A 128 -11.40 -13.30 -15.22
CA GLU A 128 -10.81 -12.61 -16.38
C GLU A 128 -9.34 -13.04 -16.61
N PRO A 129 -9.07 -14.34 -16.86
CA PRO A 129 -7.70 -14.87 -16.92
C PRO A 129 -6.84 -14.28 -18.05
N GLU A 130 -7.46 -13.86 -19.15
CA GLU A 130 -6.76 -13.14 -20.24
C GLU A 130 -6.28 -11.76 -19.79
N ALA A 131 -7.12 -11.04 -19.02
CA ALA A 131 -6.73 -9.78 -18.40
C ALA A 131 -5.55 -10.00 -17.44
N LEU A 132 -5.63 -11.01 -16.58
CA LEU A 132 -4.54 -11.33 -15.66
C LEU A 132 -3.23 -11.63 -16.41
N ALA A 133 -3.28 -12.42 -17.48
CA ALA A 133 -2.10 -12.74 -18.28
C ALA A 133 -1.44 -11.48 -18.87
N ALA A 134 -2.24 -10.53 -19.37
CA ALA A 134 -1.74 -9.24 -19.86
C ALA A 134 -1.12 -8.38 -18.73
N LEU A 135 -1.75 -8.35 -17.56
CA LEU A 135 -1.29 -7.59 -16.39
C LEU A 135 0.00 -8.18 -15.77
N CYS A 136 0.24 -9.47 -15.96
CA CYS A 136 1.48 -10.18 -15.60
C CYS A 136 2.59 -10.05 -16.66
N ALA A 137 2.30 -9.51 -17.85
CA ALA A 137 3.26 -9.46 -18.94
C ALA A 137 4.51 -8.64 -18.53
N PRO A 138 5.74 -9.19 -18.60
CA PRO A 138 6.94 -8.49 -18.19
C PRO A 138 7.15 -7.22 -19.01
N ARG A 139 7.70 -6.18 -18.35
CA ARG A 139 8.08 -4.91 -19.02
C ARG A 139 6.90 -4.24 -19.77
N SER A 140 5.68 -4.43 -19.28
CA SER A 140 4.45 -3.91 -19.86
C SER A 140 4.02 -2.57 -19.27
N VAL A 141 4.63 -2.15 -18.15
CA VAL A 141 4.34 -0.87 -17.48
C VAL A 141 5.64 -0.21 -16.99
N LEU A 142 5.82 1.07 -17.34
CA LEU A 142 6.84 1.93 -16.75
C LEU A 142 6.22 2.69 -15.58
N PHE A 143 6.73 2.46 -14.37
CA PHE A 143 6.35 3.18 -13.16
C PHE A 143 7.35 4.29 -12.85
N GLY A 144 6.89 5.52 -12.68
CA GLY A 144 7.71 6.71 -12.47
C GLY A 144 8.04 7.47 -13.77
N GLY A 145 8.93 8.45 -13.64
CA GLY A 145 9.40 9.27 -14.77
C GLY A 145 10.50 8.59 -15.59
N ALA A 146 11.35 9.37 -16.26
CA ALA A 146 12.41 8.87 -17.15
C ALA A 146 13.42 7.90 -16.50
N SER A 147 13.62 7.98 -15.18
CA SER A 147 14.44 7.07 -14.37
C SER A 147 13.60 6.03 -13.61
N GLY A 148 12.37 5.78 -14.07
CA GLY A 148 11.42 4.88 -13.46
C GLY A 148 11.78 3.40 -13.60
N HIS A 149 10.90 2.55 -13.06
CA HIS A 149 11.04 1.10 -13.09
C HIS A 149 10.12 0.50 -14.12
N LEU A 150 10.70 -0.21 -15.10
CA LEU A 150 9.96 -0.94 -16.12
C LEU A 150 9.70 -2.38 -15.63
N GLY A 151 8.43 -2.70 -15.39
CA GLY A 151 7.99 -3.97 -14.83
C GLY A 151 6.59 -4.36 -15.34
N ALA A 152 5.81 -5.01 -14.48
CA ALA A 152 4.43 -5.42 -14.72
C ALA A 152 3.55 -5.04 -13.51
N ILE A 153 2.22 -5.10 -13.66
CA ILE A 153 1.30 -4.81 -12.55
C ILE A 153 1.34 -5.95 -11.52
N PHE A 154 1.36 -7.19 -12.00
CA PHE A 154 1.65 -8.36 -11.18
C PHE A 154 2.96 -8.96 -11.65
N SER A 155 3.88 -9.26 -10.72
CA SER A 155 5.16 -9.92 -11.05
C SER A 155 5.38 -11.07 -10.08
N GLU A 156 5.61 -12.27 -10.62
CA GLU A 156 6.00 -13.46 -9.86
C GLU A 156 7.53 -13.53 -9.76
N ASP A 157 8.06 -13.72 -8.56
CA ASP A 157 9.49 -13.93 -8.34
C ASP A 157 9.90 -15.41 -8.44
N ALA A 158 11.18 -15.69 -8.23
CA ALA A 158 11.73 -17.04 -8.29
C ALA A 158 11.17 -17.99 -7.21
N GLU A 159 10.65 -17.45 -6.11
CA GLU A 159 10.02 -18.19 -5.01
C GLU A 159 8.50 -18.33 -5.22
N ARG A 160 8.01 -17.94 -6.41
CA ARG A 160 6.60 -17.93 -6.77
C ARG A 160 5.77 -16.99 -5.90
N GLN A 161 6.36 -15.95 -5.32
CA GLN A 161 5.60 -14.90 -4.67
C GLN A 161 5.18 -13.87 -5.71
N VAL A 162 3.90 -13.51 -5.73
CA VAL A 162 3.40 -12.47 -6.63
C VAL A 162 3.42 -11.14 -5.91
N THR A 163 3.97 -10.12 -6.54
CA THR A 163 3.92 -8.75 -6.04
C THR A 163 2.96 -7.93 -6.89
N VAL A 164 2.18 -7.04 -6.25
CA VAL A 164 1.38 -6.03 -6.96
C VAL A 164 2.13 -4.70 -6.98
N ARG A 165 2.17 -4.09 -8.16
CA ARG A 165 2.70 -2.74 -8.37
C ARG A 165 1.71 -1.93 -9.19
N LEU A 166 1.17 -0.88 -8.59
CA LEU A 166 0.17 -0.05 -9.27
C LEU A 166 0.45 1.44 -9.10
N ARG A 167 0.22 2.18 -10.18
CA ARG A 167 -0.08 3.62 -10.21
C ARG A 167 -1.04 3.86 -11.36
N MET A 168 -1.96 4.80 -11.20
CA MET A 168 -2.96 5.13 -12.21
C MET A 168 -2.95 6.61 -12.59
N ASP A 169 -1.91 7.33 -12.15
CA ASP A 169 -1.69 8.74 -12.49
C ASP A 169 -0.69 8.89 -13.66
N ASP A 170 -0.30 10.13 -13.94
CA ASP A 170 0.61 10.53 -15.02
C ASP A 170 2.03 9.96 -14.90
N LEU A 171 2.35 9.33 -13.77
CA LEU A 171 3.61 8.66 -13.51
C LEU A 171 3.53 7.15 -13.73
N ALA A 172 2.55 6.67 -14.50
CA ALA A 172 2.54 5.34 -15.08
C ALA A 172 2.34 5.41 -16.60
N GLN A 173 3.11 4.61 -17.34
CA GLN A 173 2.92 4.43 -18.77
C GLN A 173 2.70 2.95 -19.07
N PHE A 174 1.57 2.66 -19.70
CA PHE A 174 1.12 1.29 -19.97
C PHE A 174 1.36 0.92 -21.43
N SER A 175 1.72 -0.33 -21.67
CA SER A 175 1.70 -0.90 -23.02
C SER A 175 0.26 -0.90 -23.58
N PRO A 176 0.10 -0.91 -24.92
CA PRO A 176 -1.24 -0.99 -25.53
C PRO A 176 -2.05 -2.20 -25.07
N GLU A 177 -1.38 -3.34 -24.81
CA GLU A 177 -2.04 -4.56 -24.36
C GLU A 177 -2.61 -4.40 -22.94
N VAL A 178 -1.81 -3.88 -22.00
CA VAL A 178 -2.29 -3.58 -20.64
C VAL A 178 -3.38 -2.52 -20.65
N SER A 179 -3.26 -1.52 -21.54
CA SER A 179 -4.21 -0.39 -21.64
C SER A 179 -5.64 -0.85 -21.95
N ARG A 180 -5.80 -1.93 -22.73
CA ARG A 180 -7.11 -2.55 -23.05
C ARG A 180 -7.82 -3.07 -21.80
N TRP A 181 -7.05 -3.54 -20.81
CA TRP A 181 -7.56 -4.18 -19.61
C TRP A 181 -7.65 -3.25 -18.39
N LEU A 182 -7.24 -1.99 -18.51
CA LEU A 182 -7.34 -1.01 -17.41
C LEU A 182 -8.77 -0.83 -16.88
N PRO A 183 -9.84 -0.80 -17.70
CA PRO A 183 -11.20 -0.75 -17.19
C PRO A 183 -11.57 -1.97 -16.33
N THR A 184 -11.19 -3.17 -16.76
CA THR A 184 -11.41 -4.42 -16.02
C THR A 184 -10.65 -4.43 -14.70
N LEU A 185 -9.37 -4.02 -14.72
CA LEU A 185 -8.56 -3.88 -13.52
C LEU A 185 -9.17 -2.87 -12.54
N ARG A 186 -9.60 -1.70 -13.03
CA ARG A 186 -10.20 -0.66 -12.19
C ARG A 186 -11.49 -1.16 -11.53
N ALA A 187 -12.39 -1.74 -12.31
CA ALA A 187 -13.63 -2.30 -11.79
C ALA A 187 -13.37 -3.38 -10.73
N THR A 188 -12.37 -4.24 -10.96
CA THR A 188 -11.99 -5.27 -9.99
C THR A 188 -11.42 -4.66 -8.70
N ILE A 189 -10.51 -3.69 -8.79
CA ILE A 189 -9.98 -2.96 -7.63
C ILE A 189 -11.11 -2.30 -6.83
N ASP A 190 -12.05 -1.65 -7.51
CA ASP A 190 -13.15 -0.93 -6.87
C ASP A 190 -14.08 -1.90 -6.10
N ARG A 191 -14.29 -3.13 -6.58
CA ARG A 191 -15.05 -4.17 -5.85
C ARG A 191 -14.39 -4.59 -4.54
N HIS A 192 -13.07 -4.51 -4.46
CA HIS A 192 -12.28 -4.92 -3.30
C HIS A 192 -11.83 -3.74 -2.43
N ALA A 193 -12.27 -2.52 -2.74
CA ALA A 193 -11.91 -1.34 -2.00
C ALA A 193 -12.61 -1.29 -0.64
N ILE A 194 -11.82 -1.16 0.43
CA ILE A 194 -12.30 -1.04 1.80
C ILE A 194 -11.88 0.33 2.34
N GLU A 195 -12.82 1.03 2.95
CA GLU A 195 -12.58 2.33 3.58
C GLU A 195 -12.28 2.17 5.06
N LEU A 196 -11.30 2.94 5.54
CA LEU A 196 -10.88 2.97 6.93
C LEU A 196 -10.81 4.41 7.44
N ASP A 197 -11.59 4.69 8.47
CA ASP A 197 -11.48 5.89 9.27
C ASP A 197 -10.36 5.74 10.31
N LEU A 198 -9.47 6.73 10.37
CA LEU A 198 -8.43 6.81 11.40
C LEU A 198 -8.67 8.02 12.30
N THR A 199 -8.87 7.77 13.59
CA THR A 199 -8.82 8.84 14.61
C THR A 199 -7.38 9.12 15.02
N ALA A 200 -7.17 10.22 15.75
CA ALA A 200 -5.88 10.50 16.36
C ALA A 200 -5.44 9.31 17.25
N GLY A 201 -4.17 8.92 17.17
CA GLY A 201 -3.65 7.76 17.90
C GLY A 201 -3.73 6.43 17.15
N GLN A 202 -4.36 6.40 15.97
CA GLN A 202 -4.54 5.18 15.18
C GLN A 202 -3.67 5.18 13.93
N GLY A 203 -3.35 3.99 13.44
CA GLY A 203 -2.57 3.81 12.24
C GLY A 203 -2.69 2.41 11.67
N TYR A 204 -1.84 2.10 10.70
CA TYR A 204 -1.68 0.76 10.17
C TYR A 204 -0.25 0.50 9.69
N ILE A 205 0.09 -0.78 9.60
CA ILE A 205 1.22 -1.29 8.82
C ILE A 205 0.65 -2.16 7.72
N LEU A 206 1.11 -1.95 6.50
CA LEU A 206 0.78 -2.81 5.37
C LEU A 206 2.03 -3.33 4.67
N ASP A 207 1.87 -4.52 4.10
CA ASP A 207 2.75 -5.11 3.11
C ASP A 207 2.52 -4.39 1.77
N ASN A 208 3.46 -3.53 1.42
CA ASN A 208 3.42 -2.69 0.22
C ASN A 208 3.64 -3.49 -1.07
N HIS A 209 3.97 -4.79 -0.99
CA HIS A 209 4.03 -5.68 -2.15
C HIS A 209 2.72 -6.45 -2.37
N ARG A 210 1.76 -6.37 -1.43
CA ARG A 210 0.45 -7.01 -1.51
C ARG A 210 -0.71 -6.01 -1.48
N TRP A 211 -0.66 -5.03 -0.59
CA TRP A 211 -1.75 -4.08 -0.39
C TRP A 211 -1.53 -2.82 -1.19
N LEU A 212 -2.59 -2.37 -1.86
CA LEU A 212 -2.68 -1.03 -2.40
C LEU A 212 -3.27 -0.12 -1.34
N HIS A 213 -2.84 1.15 -1.34
CA HIS A 213 -3.39 2.15 -0.47
C HIS A 213 -3.65 3.46 -1.23
N GLY A 214 -4.67 4.17 -0.79
CA GLY A 214 -5.07 5.46 -1.31
C GLY A 214 -5.80 6.25 -0.23
N ARG A 215 -6.45 7.33 -0.64
CA ARG A 215 -7.22 8.17 0.28
C ARG A 215 -8.33 8.90 -0.46
N ARG A 216 -9.48 9.05 0.18
CA ARG A 216 -10.51 9.97 -0.31
C ARG A 216 -10.05 11.42 -0.22
N ALA A 217 -10.72 12.30 -0.96
CA ALA A 217 -10.52 13.73 -0.84
C ALA A 217 -10.98 14.19 0.56
N PHE A 218 -10.40 15.27 1.06
CA PHE A 218 -10.73 15.76 2.40
C PHE A 218 -10.75 17.29 2.49
N SER A 219 -11.32 17.79 3.59
CA SER A 219 -11.29 19.20 3.94
C SER A 219 -10.74 19.42 5.36
N GLY A 220 -10.22 20.61 5.61
CA GLY A 220 -9.62 20.97 6.90
C GLY A 220 -8.18 20.51 7.06
N HIS A 221 -7.68 20.55 8.30
CA HIS A 221 -6.27 20.33 8.59
C HIS A 221 -6.00 18.89 9.07
N ARG A 222 -5.54 18.04 8.14
CA ARG A 222 -5.17 16.64 8.39
C ARG A 222 -3.65 16.52 8.58
N VAL A 223 -3.22 15.75 9.58
CA VAL A 223 -1.81 15.43 9.84
C VAL A 223 -1.66 13.93 10.02
N VAL A 224 -0.94 13.30 9.10
CA VAL A 224 -0.54 11.91 9.22
C VAL A 224 0.96 11.77 9.02
N HIS A 225 1.54 10.72 9.58
CA HIS A 225 2.96 10.41 9.43
C HIS A 225 3.10 9.10 8.69
N ARG A 226 4.10 9.01 7.82
CA ARG A 226 4.45 7.79 7.10
C ARG A 226 5.90 7.42 7.38
N VAL A 227 6.14 6.13 7.58
CA VAL A 227 7.47 5.52 7.57
C VAL A 227 7.46 4.35 6.59
N ASN A 228 8.54 4.22 5.82
CA ASN A 228 8.77 3.06 4.96
C ASN A 228 9.88 2.20 5.54
N GLY A 229 9.82 0.89 5.29
CA GLY A 229 10.87 -0.01 5.76
C GLY A 229 10.87 -1.37 5.07
N ASN A 230 11.94 -2.12 5.32
CA ASN A 230 12.02 -3.54 4.98
C ASN A 230 11.99 -4.37 6.26
N PRO A 231 11.22 -5.47 6.34
CA PRO A 231 11.09 -6.27 7.55
C PRO A 231 12.44 -6.68 8.12
N LEU A 232 12.55 -6.72 9.44
CA LEU A 232 13.73 -7.26 10.11
C LEU A 232 13.81 -8.77 9.82
N PRO A 233 14.95 -9.30 9.32
CA PRO A 233 15.03 -10.70 8.88
C PRO A 233 14.64 -11.74 9.94
N HIS A 234 14.93 -11.46 11.22
CA HIS A 234 14.64 -12.36 12.33
C HIS A 234 13.15 -12.50 12.67
N LEU A 235 12.29 -11.63 12.14
CA LEU A 235 10.85 -11.69 12.35
C LEU A 235 10.13 -12.61 11.35
N GLY A 236 10.82 -13.04 10.28
CA GLY A 236 10.27 -13.99 9.31
C GLY A 236 9.04 -13.48 8.54
N ILE A 237 8.82 -12.15 8.49
CA ILE A 237 7.72 -11.55 7.73
C ILE A 237 8.02 -11.70 6.24
N GLN A 238 7.23 -12.52 5.55
CA GLN A 238 7.22 -12.62 4.10
C GLN A 238 6.24 -11.60 3.52
N THR A 239 6.62 -10.95 2.42
CA THR A 239 5.83 -9.91 1.76
C THR A 239 5.45 -10.33 0.34
N GLY A 240 4.29 -9.86 -0.13
CA GLY A 240 3.69 -10.25 -1.40
C GLY A 240 2.51 -11.20 -1.22
N ILE A 241 1.94 -11.60 -2.35
CA ILE A 241 0.80 -12.49 -2.47
C ILE A 241 1.31 -13.94 -2.50
N PRO A 242 0.95 -14.78 -1.53
CA PRO A 242 1.31 -16.19 -1.54
C PRO A 242 0.58 -16.93 -2.68
N THR A 243 1.31 -17.58 -3.58
CA THR A 243 0.70 -18.40 -4.66
C THR A 243 0.35 -19.83 -4.23
N GLY A 244 0.68 -20.21 -2.98
CA GLY A 244 0.45 -21.54 -2.43
C GLY A 244 -1.01 -21.94 -2.21
N ALA A 245 -1.97 -21.08 -2.57
CA ALA A 245 -3.41 -21.36 -2.41
C ALA A 245 -4.12 -21.64 -3.74
N ARG A 246 -3.45 -22.23 -4.74
CA ARG A 246 -4.19 -23.03 -5.73
C ARG A 246 -4.75 -24.24 -4.99
N SER A 247 -6.00 -24.12 -4.55
CA SER A 247 -6.79 -25.23 -4.03
C SER A 247 -6.58 -26.45 -4.93
N THR A 248 -6.02 -27.51 -4.38
CA THR A 248 -6.16 -28.85 -4.92
C THR A 248 -7.63 -29.23 -4.80
N ALA A 249 -8.42 -28.79 -5.78
CA ALA A 249 -9.68 -29.44 -6.08
C ALA A 249 -9.34 -30.74 -6.82
N VAL A 250 -9.32 -31.84 -6.07
CA VAL A 250 -9.57 -33.20 -6.59
C VAL A 250 -11.05 -33.47 -6.41
#